data_AF-A0A6A7BI84-F1
#
_entry.id   AF-A0A6A7BI84-F1
#
_cell.length_a   1.000
_cell.length_b   1.000
_cell.length_c   1.000
_cell.angle_alpha   90.00
_cell.angle_beta   90.00
_cell.angle_gamma   90.00
#
_symmetry.space_group_name_H-M   'P 1'
#
loop_
_entity.id
_entity.type
_entity.pdbx_description
1 polymer ?
#
loop_
_entity_poly.entity_id
_entity_poly.type
_entity_poly.pdbx_seq_one_letter_code
_entity_poly.pdbx_strand_id
1 'polypeptide(L)'
;MRQERTGPGGAKIVRCPPGILRRLQRLNEAEIITLFTPFVPHPTSTSLAKDMDPFEPLGRALPRRVRHVPYRLENGITEMHTDFLPTTGAVMIVICVTSNVLNYSAHAFEQQVKFARDMAKQIAHGDCIAEVPVVLLLADDNSSNQAYTNAMQDFPALVAINDYTTTALTSAVRALFGT
;
A
#
# COMPACT_ATOMS: atom_id res chain seq x y z
N MET A 1 13.26 -19.81 -10.09
CA MET A 1 12.05 -19.38 -10.84
C MET A 1 11.20 -18.51 -9.93
N ARG A 2 11.05 -17.21 -10.23
CA ARG A 2 10.11 -16.33 -9.51
C ARG A 2 8.73 -16.55 -10.12
N GLN A 3 7.76 -16.97 -9.33
CA GLN A 3 6.40 -17.22 -9.80
C GLN A 3 5.65 -15.89 -9.80
N GLU A 4 5.54 -15.27 -10.98
CA GLU A 4 4.67 -14.12 -11.18
C GLU A 4 3.22 -14.60 -11.18
N ARG A 5 2.42 -14.14 -10.21
CA ARG A 5 0.97 -14.38 -10.22
C ARG A 5 0.27 -13.10 -10.65
N THR A 6 -0.32 -13.13 -11.84
CA THR A 6 -1.20 -12.07 -12.34
C THR A 6 -2.63 -12.45 -11.99
N GLY A 7 -3.28 -11.67 -11.11
CA GLY A 7 -4.67 -11.87 -10.74
C GLY A 7 -5.65 -11.26 -11.75
N PRO A 8 -6.92 -11.73 -11.79
CA PRO A 8 -7.96 -11.04 -12.55
C PRO A 8 -8.16 -9.63 -11.98
N GLY A 9 -7.92 -8.60 -12.80
CA GLY A 9 -7.96 -7.18 -12.39
C GLY A 9 -6.62 -6.46 -12.34
N GLY A 10 -5.54 -7.04 -12.89
CA GLY A 10 -4.29 -6.33 -13.14
C GLY A 10 -3.31 -6.27 -11.96
N ALA A 11 -3.67 -6.86 -10.81
CA ALA A 11 -2.75 -6.97 -9.69
C ALA A 11 -1.65 -8.01 -9.93
N LYS A 12 -0.40 -7.63 -9.65
CA LYS A 12 0.80 -8.47 -9.75
C LYS A 12 1.59 -8.38 -8.45
N ILE A 13 1.84 -9.52 -7.81
CA ILE A 13 2.85 -9.60 -6.75
C ILE A 13 4.23 -9.52 -7.42
N VAL A 14 4.89 -8.35 -7.33
CA VAL A 14 6.22 -8.14 -7.91
C VAL A 14 7.27 -8.91 -7.11
N ARG A 15 7.15 -8.84 -5.79
CA ARG A 15 7.94 -9.60 -4.82
C ARG A 15 7.19 -9.65 -3.50
N CYS A 16 7.22 -10.79 -2.82
CA CYS A 16 6.73 -10.91 -1.46
C CYS A 16 7.29 -12.20 -0.88
N PRO A 17 8.15 -12.16 0.16
CA PRO A 17 8.61 -13.36 0.83
C PRO A 17 7.41 -14.20 1.30
N PRO A 18 7.46 -15.54 1.14
CA PRO A 18 6.38 -16.42 1.60
C PRO A 18 6.07 -16.26 3.09
N GLY A 19 7.06 -15.89 3.91
CA GLY A 19 6.87 -15.60 5.34
C GLY A 19 5.95 -14.40 5.57
N ILE A 20 6.20 -13.27 4.90
CA ILE A 20 5.37 -12.06 4.96
C ILE A 20 3.95 -12.37 4.45
N LEU A 21 3.83 -13.04 3.31
CA LEU A 21 2.53 -13.38 2.74
C LEU A 21 1.71 -14.26 3.69
N ARG A 22 2.31 -15.31 4.26
CA ARG A 22 1.64 -16.18 5.25
C ARG A 22 1.28 -15.42 6.52
N ARG A 23 2.14 -14.51 6.98
CA ARG A 23 1.89 -13.69 8.17
C ARG A 23 0.66 -12.80 7.96
N LEU A 24 0.55 -12.15 6.81
CA LEU A 24 -0.63 -11.36 6.43
C LEU A 24 -1.91 -12.20 6.41
N GLN A 25 -1.86 -13.36 5.77
CA GLN A 25 -3.01 -14.26 5.65
C GLN A 25 -3.45 -14.88 6.99
N ARG A 26 -2.56 -14.88 7.99
CA ARG A 26 -2.79 -15.46 9.32
C ARG A 26 -2.88 -14.41 10.43
N LEU A 27 -3.13 -13.14 10.09
CA LEU A 27 -3.43 -12.11 11.10
C LEU A 27 -4.57 -12.60 11.99
N ASN A 28 -4.41 -12.51 13.30
CA ASN A 28 -5.45 -12.84 14.27
C ASN A 28 -6.59 -11.81 14.19
N GLU A 29 -7.78 -12.14 14.69
CA GLU A 29 -8.95 -11.25 14.61
C GLU A 29 -8.78 -9.92 15.35
N ALA A 30 -7.97 -9.91 16.42
CA ALA A 30 -7.65 -8.72 17.18
C ALA A 30 -6.60 -7.83 16.49
N GLU A 31 -5.88 -8.34 15.50
CA GLU A 31 -4.82 -7.60 14.82
C GLU A 31 -5.39 -6.65 13.77
N ILE A 32 -4.89 -5.42 13.78
CA ILE A 32 -5.32 -4.34 12.90
C ILE A 32 -4.33 -4.20 11.75
N ILE A 33 -4.85 -4.06 10.52
CA ILE A 33 -4.07 -3.61 9.38
C ILE A 33 -4.07 -2.08 9.39
N THR A 34 -2.91 -1.47 9.59
CA THR A 34 -2.79 -0.02 9.40
C THR A 34 -2.50 0.25 7.93
N LEU A 35 -3.45 0.93 7.27
CA LEU A 35 -3.43 1.25 5.85
C LEU A 35 -3.11 2.73 5.69
N PHE A 36 -1.89 3.02 5.22
CA PHE A 36 -1.46 4.38 4.90
C PHE A 36 -1.71 4.70 3.43
N THR A 37 -2.50 5.75 3.17
CA THR A 37 -2.88 6.15 1.81
C THR A 37 -2.49 7.59 1.52
N PRO A 38 -1.92 7.89 0.35
CA PRO A 38 -1.55 9.25 0.02
C PRO A 38 -2.83 10.06 -0.28
N PHE A 39 -2.87 11.32 0.16
CA PHE A 39 -3.92 12.26 -0.24
C PHE A 39 -3.65 12.73 -1.68
N VAL A 40 -4.35 12.12 -2.65
CA VAL A 40 -4.13 12.34 -4.09
C VAL A 40 -5.45 12.61 -4.82
N PRO A 41 -5.41 13.19 -6.03
CA PRO A 41 -6.57 13.28 -6.90
C PRO A 41 -7.20 11.92 -7.18
N HIS A 42 -8.49 11.92 -7.49
CA HIS A 42 -9.24 10.74 -7.90
C HIS A 42 -8.75 10.19 -9.26
N PRO A 43 -8.88 8.88 -9.53
CA PRO A 43 -8.61 8.33 -10.85
C PRO A 43 -9.50 9.02 -11.89
N THR A 44 -8.96 9.29 -13.08
CA THR A 44 -9.73 9.97 -14.15
C THR A 44 -10.95 9.17 -14.61
N SER A 45 -10.90 7.85 -14.44
CA SER A 45 -11.92 6.87 -14.83
C SER A 45 -12.92 6.53 -13.71
N THR A 46 -12.78 7.13 -12.51
CA THR A 46 -13.58 6.72 -11.35
C THR A 46 -15.02 7.24 -11.42
N SER A 47 -15.94 6.43 -10.89
CA SER A 47 -17.31 6.84 -10.60
C SER A 47 -17.53 7.24 -9.13
N LEU A 48 -16.48 7.19 -8.30
CA LEU A 48 -16.55 7.69 -6.92
C LEU A 48 -16.94 9.17 -6.91
N ALA A 49 -17.78 9.56 -5.95
CA ALA A 49 -18.05 10.96 -5.69
C ALA A 49 -16.74 11.66 -5.26
N LYS A 50 -16.54 12.89 -5.75
CA LYS A 50 -15.27 13.63 -5.62
C LYS A 50 -14.86 13.92 -4.16
N ASP A 51 -15.81 13.85 -3.24
CA ASP A 51 -15.65 14.05 -1.80
C ASP A 51 -15.29 12.77 -1.04
N MET A 52 -15.26 11.60 -1.70
CA MET A 52 -14.87 10.35 -1.08
C MET A 52 -13.35 10.13 -1.13
N ASP A 53 -12.83 9.26 -0.26
CA ASP A 53 -11.44 8.84 -0.32
C ASP A 53 -11.28 7.81 -1.47
N PRO A 54 -10.34 8.01 -2.42
CA PRO A 54 -10.18 7.10 -3.56
C PRO A 54 -9.69 5.69 -3.17
N PHE A 55 -9.17 5.52 -1.95
CA PHE A 55 -8.72 4.25 -1.39
C PHE A 55 -9.69 3.64 -0.38
N GLU A 56 -10.85 4.25 -0.14
CA GLU A 56 -11.92 3.62 0.66
C GLU A 56 -12.23 2.18 0.19
N PRO A 57 -12.31 1.88 -1.12
CA PRO A 57 -12.58 0.52 -1.58
C PRO A 57 -11.48 -0.48 -1.19
N LEU A 58 -10.22 -0.04 -1.06
CA LEU A 58 -9.11 -0.88 -0.59
C LEU A 58 -9.30 -1.26 0.88
N GLY A 59 -9.60 -0.26 1.72
CA GLY A 59 -9.87 -0.48 3.14
C GLY A 59 -11.04 -1.44 3.36
N ARG A 60 -12.11 -1.29 2.58
CA ARG A 60 -13.30 -2.17 2.64
C ARG A 60 -13.03 -3.60 2.19
N ALA A 61 -12.16 -3.79 1.20
CA ALA A 61 -11.87 -5.10 0.64
C ALA A 61 -11.01 -5.98 1.58
N LEU A 62 -10.23 -5.37 2.48
CA LEU A 62 -9.34 -6.10 3.38
C LEU A 62 -10.13 -7.01 4.37
N PRO A 63 -9.69 -8.26 4.62
CA PRO A 63 -10.45 -9.24 5.40
C PRO A 63 -10.32 -9.06 6.93
N ARG A 64 -9.73 -7.95 7.39
CA ARG A 64 -9.41 -7.67 8.79
C ARG A 64 -9.82 -6.25 9.16
N ARG A 65 -9.81 -5.94 10.45
CA ARG A 65 -10.02 -4.56 10.91
C ARG A 65 -8.93 -3.67 10.31
N VAL A 66 -9.36 -2.60 9.66
CA VAL A 66 -8.47 -1.63 9.03
C VAL A 66 -8.48 -0.34 9.81
N ARG A 67 -7.30 0.18 10.10
CA ARG A 67 -7.11 1.58 10.47
C ARG A 67 -6.61 2.31 9.22
N HIS A 68 -7.51 3.05 8.59
CA HIS A 68 -7.20 3.85 7.40
C HIS A 68 -6.64 5.21 7.85
N VAL A 69 -5.40 5.48 7.47
CA VAL A 69 -4.65 6.67 7.88
C VAL A 69 -4.16 7.40 6.63
N PRO A 70 -4.90 8.41 6.14
CA PRO A 70 -4.44 9.21 5.01
C PRO A 70 -3.23 10.05 5.42
N TYR A 71 -2.25 10.19 4.55
CA TYR A 71 -1.08 11.04 4.74
C TYR A 71 -0.95 12.07 3.62
N ARG A 72 -0.46 13.26 3.98
CA ARG A 72 -0.18 14.34 3.02
C ARG A 72 1.29 14.27 2.62
N LEU A 73 1.54 14.43 1.32
CA LEU A 73 2.89 14.33 0.74
C LEU A 73 3.87 15.35 1.35
N GLU A 74 3.37 16.53 1.72
CA GLU A 74 4.15 17.64 2.27
C GLU A 74 4.53 17.45 3.75
N ASN A 75 3.71 16.73 4.51
CA ASN A 75 3.86 16.64 5.96
C ASN A 75 4.74 15.46 6.40
N GLY A 76 4.96 14.48 5.52
CA GLY A 76 5.72 13.27 5.85
C GLY A 76 5.10 12.49 7.01
N ILE A 77 5.95 11.86 7.83
CA ILE A 77 5.50 11.16 9.04
C ILE A 77 5.20 12.17 10.16
N THR A 78 4.15 11.91 10.93
CA THR A 78 3.73 12.70 12.09
C THR A 78 3.65 11.78 13.30
N GLU A 79 3.59 12.34 14.51
CA GLU A 79 3.45 11.57 15.76
C GLU A 79 2.20 10.67 15.75
N MET A 80 1.09 11.17 15.18
CA MET A 80 -0.13 10.38 15.00
C MET A 80 0.13 9.09 14.20
N HIS A 81 1.01 9.11 13.19
CA HIS A 81 1.31 7.90 12.43
C HIS A 81 2.04 6.86 13.28
N THR A 82 2.93 7.29 14.18
CA THR A 82 3.70 6.40 15.05
C THR A 82 2.86 5.85 16.20
N ASP A 83 1.89 6.62 16.72
CA ASP A 83 0.99 6.21 17.81
C ASP A 83 0.13 4.99 17.45
N PHE A 84 -0.04 4.72 16.15
CA PHE A 84 -0.79 3.57 15.67
C PHE A 84 0.01 2.28 15.61
N LEU A 85 1.35 2.35 15.58
CA LEU A 85 2.23 1.19 15.42
C LEU A 85 2.09 0.14 16.53
N PRO A 86 1.96 0.49 17.83
CA PRO A 86 1.87 -0.50 18.91
C PRO A 86 0.69 -1.47 18.81
N THR A 87 -0.37 -1.11 18.08
CA THR A 87 -1.58 -1.94 17.92
C THR A 87 -1.68 -2.56 16.52
N THR A 88 -0.66 -2.39 15.69
CA THR A 88 -0.66 -2.81 14.30
C THR A 88 -0.12 -4.24 14.17
N GLY A 89 -0.90 -5.13 13.55
CA GLY A 89 -0.43 -6.48 13.20
C GLY A 89 0.19 -6.55 11.81
N ALA A 90 -0.14 -5.61 10.92
CA ALA A 90 0.45 -5.46 9.60
C ALA A 90 0.32 -4.02 9.09
N VAL A 91 1.30 -3.56 8.32
CA VAL A 91 1.29 -2.25 7.66
C VAL A 91 1.19 -2.41 6.16
N MET A 92 0.24 -1.70 5.56
CA MET A 92 0.12 -1.55 4.12
C MET A 92 0.28 -0.07 3.76
N ILE A 93 1.19 0.24 2.84
CA ILE A 93 1.45 1.62 2.40
C ILE A 93 1.20 1.70 0.91
N VAL A 94 0.31 2.61 0.51
CA VAL A 94 0.02 2.87 -0.89
C VAL A 94 0.99 3.89 -1.46
N ILE A 95 1.53 3.57 -2.63
CA ILE A 95 2.35 4.45 -3.47
C ILE A 95 1.60 4.63 -4.79
N CYS A 96 1.19 5.84 -5.11
CA CYS A 96 0.43 6.16 -6.31
C CYS A 96 1.26 7.05 -7.23
N VAL A 97 1.56 6.55 -8.43
CA VAL A 97 2.38 7.21 -9.46
C VAL A 97 1.66 7.24 -10.81
N THR A 98 0.34 7.16 -10.81
CA THR A 98 -0.45 7.32 -12.02
C THR A 98 -0.27 8.72 -12.61
N SER A 99 -0.50 8.84 -13.91
CA SER A 99 -0.26 10.06 -14.67
C SER A 99 -0.95 11.28 -14.06
N ASN A 100 -2.18 11.14 -13.58
CA ASN A 100 -2.91 12.25 -12.95
C ASN A 100 -2.31 12.71 -11.61
N VAL A 101 -1.70 11.80 -10.84
CA VAL A 101 -1.03 12.13 -9.58
C VAL A 101 0.31 12.80 -9.84
N LEU A 102 1.09 12.29 -10.78
CA LEU A 102 2.37 12.90 -11.17
C LEU A 102 2.18 14.28 -11.83
N ASN A 103 1.09 14.47 -12.57
CA ASN A 103 0.71 15.78 -13.11
C ASN A 103 0.29 16.78 -12.02
N TYR A 104 -0.29 16.29 -10.92
CA TYR A 104 -0.65 17.13 -9.77
C TYR A 104 0.57 17.48 -8.91
N SER A 105 1.49 16.53 -8.72
CA SER A 105 2.76 16.75 -8.02
C SER A 105 3.87 15.90 -8.63
N ALA A 106 4.84 16.57 -9.27
CA ALA A 106 5.99 15.92 -9.89
C ALA A 106 6.87 15.15 -8.88
N HIS A 107 6.86 15.57 -7.61
CA HIS A 107 7.61 14.96 -6.53
C HIS A 107 6.82 13.88 -5.77
N ALA A 108 5.60 13.56 -6.21
CA ALA A 108 4.72 12.64 -5.48
C ALA A 108 5.38 11.28 -5.24
N PHE A 109 6.11 10.73 -6.22
CA PHE A 109 6.80 9.45 -6.02
C PHE A 109 7.85 9.53 -4.90
N GLU A 110 8.73 10.52 -4.96
CA GLU A 110 9.83 10.67 -4.00
C GLU A 110 9.30 10.89 -2.57
N GLN A 111 8.26 11.71 -2.42
CA GLN A 111 7.64 12.00 -1.13
C GLN A 111 6.94 10.77 -0.52
N GLN A 112 6.23 9.98 -1.34
CA GLN A 112 5.57 8.75 -0.89
C GLN A 112 6.58 7.67 -0.51
N VAL A 113 7.65 7.50 -1.28
CA VAL A 113 8.71 6.55 -0.95
C VAL A 113 9.46 6.99 0.31
N LYS A 114 9.71 8.29 0.49
CA LYS A 114 10.28 8.82 1.72
C LYS A 114 9.38 8.49 2.92
N PHE A 115 8.07 8.74 2.81
CA PHE A 115 7.10 8.38 3.84
C PHE A 115 7.19 6.88 4.19
N ALA A 116 7.17 6.01 3.18
CA ALA A 116 7.25 4.57 3.38
C ALA A 116 8.53 4.14 4.10
N ARG A 117 9.67 4.74 3.74
CA ARG A 117 10.97 4.46 4.37
C ARG A 117 11.02 4.93 5.81
N ASP A 118 10.51 6.12 6.08
CA ASP A 118 10.46 6.68 7.42
C ASP A 118 9.55 5.82 8.32
N MET A 119 8.39 5.37 7.82
CA MET A 119 7.53 4.43 8.55
C MET A 119 8.20 3.07 8.79
N ALA A 120 8.88 2.50 7.78
CA ALA A 120 9.60 1.24 7.94
C ALA A 120 10.70 1.34 9.00
N LYS A 121 11.40 2.48 9.08
CA LYS A 121 12.37 2.74 10.16
C LYS A 121 11.70 2.79 11.52
N GLN A 122 10.54 3.45 11.66
CA GLN A 122 9.84 3.50 12.95
C GLN A 122 9.39 2.10 13.40
N ILE A 123 8.93 1.28 12.46
CA ILE A 123 8.53 -0.11 12.74
C ILE A 123 9.73 -0.97 13.17
N ALA A 124 10.88 -0.79 12.51
CA ALA A 124 12.09 -1.53 12.80
C ALA A 124 12.75 -1.16 14.14
N HIS A 125 12.61 0.10 14.58
CA HIS A 125 13.12 0.56 15.88
C HIS A 125 12.12 0.42 17.02
N GLY A 126 10.85 0.17 16.72
CA GLY A 126 9.83 0.00 17.75
C GLY A 126 10.03 -1.30 18.53
N ASP A 127 9.70 -1.27 19.83
CA ASP A 127 9.66 -2.45 20.71
C ASP A 127 8.45 -3.37 20.39
N CYS A 128 8.19 -3.59 19.10
CA CYS A 128 7.16 -4.50 18.63
C CYS A 128 7.58 -5.94 18.95
N ILE A 129 6.79 -6.62 19.79
CA ILE A 129 7.03 -8.01 20.22
C ILE A 129 7.04 -9.00 19.03
N ALA A 130 6.38 -8.63 17.92
CA ALA A 130 6.32 -9.41 16.69
C ALA A 130 6.80 -8.58 15.50
N GLU A 131 7.48 -9.23 14.55
CA GLU A 131 7.85 -8.63 13.27
C GLU A 131 6.59 -8.21 12.52
N VAL A 132 6.35 -6.89 12.42
CA VAL A 132 5.20 -6.32 11.73
C VAL A 132 5.51 -6.29 10.22
N PRO A 133 4.81 -7.07 9.39
CA PRO A 133 5.04 -7.05 7.95
C PRO A 133 4.65 -5.69 7.36
N VAL A 134 5.54 -5.14 6.54
CA VAL A 134 5.29 -3.94 5.73
C VAL A 134 5.12 -4.36 4.27
N VAL A 135 3.99 -3.99 3.67
CA VAL A 135 3.70 -4.25 2.25
C VAL A 135 3.44 -2.94 1.53
N LEU A 136 4.14 -2.76 0.41
CA LEU A 136 3.86 -1.65 -0.51
C LEU A 136 2.84 -2.08 -1.56
N LEU A 137 1.85 -1.21 -1.82
CA LEU A 137 0.94 -1.31 -2.95
C LEU A 137 1.21 -0.15 -3.91
N LEU A 138 1.79 -0.46 -5.07
CA LEU A 138 2.10 0.49 -6.13
C LEU A 138 0.94 0.56 -7.14
N ALA A 139 0.32 1.72 -7.28
CA ALA A 139 -0.60 2.04 -8.37
C ALA A 139 0.15 2.84 -9.46
N ASP A 140 0.28 2.25 -10.64
CA ASP A 140 1.00 2.80 -11.79
C ASP A 140 0.21 2.51 -13.07
N ASP A 141 -0.23 3.54 -13.78
CA ASP A 141 -0.98 3.42 -15.03
C ASP A 141 -0.09 3.23 -16.26
N ASN A 142 1.24 3.20 -16.05
CA ASN A 142 2.22 2.88 -17.06
C ASN A 142 2.63 1.41 -17.01
N SER A 143 2.78 0.78 -18.17
CA SER A 143 3.12 -0.64 -18.30
C SER A 143 4.57 -0.97 -17.90
N SER A 144 5.44 0.04 -17.78
CA SER A 144 6.88 -0.10 -17.51
C SER A 144 7.27 0.20 -16.05
N ASN A 145 6.49 -0.28 -15.08
CA ASN A 145 6.71 -0.05 -13.64
C ASN A 145 8.11 -0.46 -13.08
N GLN A 146 9.01 -0.94 -13.93
CA GLN A 146 10.38 -1.36 -13.60
C GLN A 146 11.17 -0.26 -12.88
N ALA A 147 11.07 1.00 -13.30
CA ALA A 147 11.82 2.10 -12.67
C ALA A 147 11.39 2.30 -11.21
N TYR A 148 10.08 2.40 -10.96
CA TYR A 148 9.53 2.57 -9.61
C TYR A 148 9.75 1.34 -8.73
N THR A 149 9.54 0.15 -9.28
CA THR A 149 9.75 -1.10 -8.54
C THR A 149 11.21 -1.31 -8.13
N ASN A 150 12.18 -0.88 -8.97
CA ASN A 150 13.62 -0.88 -8.68
C ASN A 150 13.98 0.15 -7.61
N ALA A 151 13.42 1.35 -7.69
CA ALA A 151 13.67 2.42 -6.72
C ALA A 151 13.19 2.09 -5.29
N MET A 152 12.32 1.09 -5.14
CA MET A 152 11.80 0.59 -3.86
C MET A 152 12.36 -0.79 -3.47
N GLN A 153 13.49 -1.22 -4.02
CA GLN A 153 14.08 -2.55 -3.80
C GLN A 153 14.35 -2.89 -2.31
N ASP A 154 14.47 -1.88 -1.46
CA ASP A 154 14.60 -1.97 -0.02
C ASP A 154 13.36 -2.55 0.67
N PHE A 155 12.20 -2.55 0.00
CA PHE A 155 10.98 -3.18 0.51
C PHE A 155 10.85 -4.61 0.00
N PRO A 156 10.78 -5.62 0.88
CA PRO A 156 10.72 -7.02 0.46
C PRO A 156 9.36 -7.39 -0.15
N ALA A 157 8.27 -6.76 0.28
CA ALA A 157 6.92 -7.00 -0.22
C ALA A 157 6.39 -5.81 -1.01
N LEU A 158 6.16 -6.02 -2.30
CA LEU A 158 5.61 -5.06 -3.25
C LEU A 158 4.59 -5.75 -4.16
N VAL A 159 3.40 -5.16 -4.19
CA VAL A 159 2.32 -5.50 -5.13
C VAL A 159 2.12 -4.31 -6.06
N ALA A 160 1.94 -4.57 -7.35
CA ALA A 160 1.63 -3.55 -8.34
C ALA A 160 0.22 -3.74 -8.89
N ILE A 161 -0.48 -2.64 -9.14
CA ILE A 161 -1.76 -2.54 -9.83
C ILE A 161 -1.66 -1.45 -10.90
N ASN A 162 -2.50 -1.57 -11.93
CA ASN A 162 -2.48 -0.70 -13.11
C ASN A 162 -3.28 0.61 -12.95
N ASP A 163 -4.01 0.75 -11.85
CA ASP A 163 -4.77 1.95 -11.48
C ASP A 163 -5.20 1.78 -10.01
N TYR A 164 -5.86 2.77 -9.42
CA TYR A 164 -6.44 2.74 -8.07
C TYR A 164 -7.97 2.86 -8.14
N THR A 165 -8.56 2.27 -9.18
CA THR A 165 -10.00 2.01 -9.26
C THR A 165 -10.42 0.91 -8.27
N THR A 166 -11.70 0.87 -7.90
CA THR A 166 -12.27 -0.19 -7.04
C THR A 166 -11.88 -1.60 -7.49
N THR A 167 -11.92 -1.87 -8.80
CA THR A 167 -11.57 -3.19 -9.36
C THR A 167 -10.10 -3.53 -9.14
N ALA A 168 -9.20 -2.58 -9.41
CA ALA A 168 -7.75 -2.78 -9.26
C ALA A 168 -7.36 -2.95 -7.78
N LEU A 169 -7.91 -2.09 -6.90
CA LEU A 169 -7.70 -2.17 -5.45
C LEU A 169 -8.19 -3.51 -4.88
N THR A 170 -9.39 -3.95 -5.28
CA THR A 170 -9.92 -5.24 -4.85
C THR A 170 -9.05 -6.40 -5.37
N SER A 171 -8.57 -6.32 -6.62
CA SER A 171 -7.67 -7.33 -7.21
C SER A 171 -6.37 -7.48 -6.41
N ALA A 172 -5.80 -6.37 -5.91
CA ALA A 172 -4.63 -6.42 -5.03
C ALA A 172 -4.89 -7.20 -3.74
N VAL A 173 -6.04 -6.97 -3.11
CA VAL A 173 -6.43 -7.71 -1.90
C VAL A 173 -6.61 -9.19 -2.21
N ARG A 174 -7.28 -9.55 -3.31
CA ARG A 174 -7.40 -10.97 -3.73
C ARG A 174 -6.03 -11.62 -3.93
N ALA A 175 -5.09 -10.92 -4.56
CA ALA A 175 -3.73 -11.43 -4.77
C ALA A 175 -3.00 -11.70 -3.45
N LEU A 176 -3.15 -10.81 -2.46
CA LEU A 176 -2.49 -10.93 -1.16
C LEU A 176 -3.15 -11.96 -0.23
N PHE A 177 -4.48 -12.03 -0.22
CA PHE A 177 -5.24 -12.81 0.77
C PHE A 177 -5.87 -14.10 0.21
N GLY A 178 -5.89 -14.28 -1.12
CA GLY A 178 -6.44 -15.48 -1.76
C GLY A 178 -7.97 -15.57 -1.75
N THR A 179 -8.65 -14.44 -1.54
CA THR A 179 -10.11 -14.30 -1.45
C THR A 179 -10.75 -13.88 -2.77
#